data_AF-A0A6M2CT77-F1
#
_entry.id   AF-A0A6M2CT77-F1
#
_cell.length_a   1.000
_cell.length_b   1.000
_cell.length_c   1.000
_cell.angle_alpha   90.00
_cell.angle_beta   90.00
_cell.angle_gamma   90.00
#
_symmetry.space_group_name_H-M   'P 1'
#
loop_
_entity.id
_entity.type
_entity.pdbx_description
1 polymer ?
#
loop_
_entity_poly.entity_id
_entity_poly.type
_entity_poly.pdbx_seq_one_letter_code
_entity_poly.pdbx_strand_id
1 'polypeptide(L)'
;FSLDKFYPELRSDLQQFQDSSRCYPDIGEWYQIYRNYNYDPDFGGTAKCVKYSRYGNYQNFTTPSAFTFGQGVTGSLEGEITLTPSSCYSARNSLKFVPYNNTGDLIEETYQVIYTDCETCFVFRNVYANGGYGCALWRRTSTFHQPADCCEFIYDENCGTSPKYQIYLPSCDPGLGMPGV
;
A
#
# COMPACT_ATOMS: atom_id res chain seq x y z
N PHE A 1 -8.94 16.45 -26.92
CA PHE A 1 -9.52 15.61 -25.85
C PHE A 1 -8.42 15.33 -24.85
N SER A 2 -8.41 16.02 -23.71
CA SER A 2 -7.61 15.59 -22.56
C SER A 2 -8.34 14.37 -22.00
N LEU A 3 -7.72 13.19 -22.06
CA LEU A 3 -8.24 12.01 -21.40
C LEU A 3 -7.95 12.18 -19.91
N ASP A 4 -8.92 12.74 -19.17
CA ASP A 4 -8.90 12.63 -17.72
C ASP A 4 -8.81 11.14 -17.39
N LYS A 5 -7.76 10.76 -16.65
CA LYS A 5 -7.53 9.37 -16.28
C LYS A 5 -8.75 8.88 -15.50
N PHE A 6 -9.40 7.84 -16.00
CA PHE A 6 -10.53 7.24 -15.30
C PHE A 6 -9.99 6.26 -14.25
N TYR A 7 -10.32 6.54 -12.99
CA TYR A 7 -9.96 5.73 -11.83
C TYR A 7 -11.26 5.22 -11.20
N PRO A 8 -11.58 3.91 -11.30
CA PRO A 8 -12.83 3.38 -10.77
C PRO A 8 -13.03 3.68 -9.28
N GLU A 9 -11.93 3.67 -8.52
CA GLU A 9 -11.94 3.95 -7.09
C GLU A 9 -12.31 5.41 -6.74
N LEU A 10 -12.33 6.34 -7.71
CA LEU A 10 -12.77 7.72 -7.47
C LEU A 10 -14.29 7.90 -7.57
N ARG A 11 -15.05 6.81 -7.62
CA ARG A 11 -16.51 6.85 -7.47
C ARG A 11 -16.92 6.96 -6.00
N SER A 12 -17.77 7.96 -5.70
CA SER A 12 -18.16 8.29 -4.33
C SER A 12 -18.96 7.20 -3.60
N ASP A 13 -19.60 6.29 -4.33
CA ASP A 13 -20.34 5.15 -3.76
C ASP A 13 -19.42 4.04 -3.21
N LEU A 14 -18.12 4.08 -3.55
CA LEU A 14 -17.11 3.13 -3.06
C LEU A 14 -16.47 3.55 -1.73
N GLN A 15 -16.78 4.75 -1.22
CA GLN A 15 -16.17 5.32 -0.01
C GLN A 15 -16.20 4.41 1.21
N GLN A 16 -17.26 3.62 1.37
CA GLN A 16 -17.41 2.68 2.48
C GLN A 16 -16.30 1.60 2.54
N PHE A 17 -15.65 1.34 1.40
CA PHE A 17 -14.57 0.36 1.25
C PHE A 17 -13.18 0.99 1.27
N GLN A 18 -13.08 2.30 1.48
CA GLN A 18 -11.84 3.07 1.30
C GLN A 18 -11.41 3.83 2.56
N ASP A 19 -12.22 3.79 3.63
CA ASP A 19 -11.90 4.49 4.86
C ASP A 19 -10.85 3.74 5.68
N SER A 20 -9.57 4.01 5.39
CA SER A 20 -8.43 3.39 6.07
C SER A 20 -8.35 3.77 7.55
N SER A 21 -9.03 4.83 8.00
CA SER A 21 -9.02 5.22 9.42
C SER A 21 -9.64 4.17 10.33
N ARG A 22 -10.51 3.31 9.78
CA ARG A 22 -11.12 2.18 10.49
C ARG A 22 -10.11 1.11 10.93
N CYS A 23 -8.92 1.09 10.33
CA CYS A 23 -7.87 0.12 10.63
C CYS A 23 -6.92 0.60 11.73
N TYR A 24 -7.23 1.70 12.41
CA TYR A 24 -6.46 2.29 13.49
C TYR A 24 -7.25 2.21 14.80
N PRO A 25 -6.58 2.09 15.98
CA PRO A 25 -5.13 2.19 16.19
C PRO A 25 -4.40 0.83 16.10
N ASP A 26 -5.02 -0.20 15.50
CA ASP A 26 -4.41 -1.53 15.38
C ASP A 26 -2.97 -1.41 14.83
N ILE A 27 -2.02 -1.98 15.58
CA ILE A 27 -0.63 -2.08 15.15
C ILE A 27 -0.46 -3.44 14.50
N GLY A 28 0.01 -3.43 13.27
CA GLY A 28 0.17 -4.65 12.49
C GLY A 28 1.23 -4.47 11.42
N GLU A 29 1.76 -5.60 10.99
CA GLU A 29 2.74 -5.70 9.92
C GLU A 29 2.07 -6.20 8.64
N TRP A 30 2.57 -5.70 7.51
CA TRP A 30 2.01 -5.96 6.20
C TRP A 30 3.12 -6.20 5.21
N TYR A 31 2.96 -7.17 4.32
CA TYR A 31 3.87 -7.38 3.20
C TYR A 31 3.23 -6.93 1.90
N GLN A 32 3.99 -6.25 1.06
CA GLN A 32 3.58 -5.99 -0.32
C GLN A 32 3.71 -7.29 -1.11
N ILE A 33 2.59 -7.80 -1.63
CA ILE A 33 2.58 -9.03 -2.41
C ILE A 33 2.87 -8.73 -3.87
N TYR A 34 2.12 -7.79 -4.44
CA TYR A 34 2.17 -7.45 -5.85
C TYR A 34 2.26 -5.95 -6.05
N ARG A 35 2.88 -5.56 -7.16
CA ARG A 35 2.70 -4.25 -7.76
C ARG A 35 2.74 -4.32 -9.27
N ASN A 36 2.10 -3.39 -9.97
CA ASN A 36 2.05 -3.40 -11.45
C ASN A 36 3.15 -2.55 -12.11
N TYR A 37 4.20 -2.23 -11.37
CA TYR A 37 5.33 -1.42 -11.84
C TYR A 37 6.66 -1.98 -11.29
N ASN A 38 7.68 -2.04 -12.13
CA ASN A 38 8.89 -2.80 -11.81
C ASN A 38 9.78 -2.10 -10.78
N TYR A 39 9.93 -0.78 -10.90
CA TYR A 39 10.88 0.02 -10.13
C TYR A 39 10.15 1.05 -9.27
N ASP A 40 10.47 1.08 -7.99
CA ASP A 40 9.92 2.01 -7.00
C ASP A 40 11.07 2.83 -6.39
N PRO A 41 11.23 4.12 -6.74
CA PRO A 41 12.36 4.93 -6.28
C PRO A 41 12.40 5.06 -4.75
N ASP A 42 11.27 4.98 -4.07
CA ASP A 42 11.16 5.29 -2.65
C ASP A 42 11.36 4.05 -1.77
N PHE A 43 11.09 2.85 -2.32
CA PHE A 43 11.13 1.59 -1.58
C PHE A 43 12.11 0.59 -2.21
N GLY A 44 13.36 1.01 -2.40
CA GLY A 44 14.47 0.11 -2.75
C GLY A 44 14.53 -0.30 -4.23
N GLY A 45 13.92 0.46 -5.14
CA GLY A 45 13.98 0.21 -6.57
C GLY A 45 13.23 -1.06 -6.95
N THR A 46 13.96 -2.10 -7.34
CA THR A 46 13.42 -3.43 -7.68
C THR A 46 13.46 -4.42 -6.51
N ALA A 47 13.74 -3.94 -5.29
CA ALA A 47 13.79 -4.75 -4.08
C ALA A 47 12.54 -5.60 -3.87
N LYS A 48 12.73 -6.71 -3.15
CA LYS A 48 11.67 -7.63 -2.72
C LYS A 48 11.41 -7.44 -1.22
N CYS A 49 10.52 -8.25 -0.69
CA CYS A 49 10.29 -8.31 0.76
C CYS A 49 9.93 -6.96 1.39
N VAL A 50 9.21 -6.12 0.64
CA VAL A 50 8.77 -4.82 1.15
C VAL A 50 7.74 -5.06 2.25
N LYS A 51 8.06 -4.58 3.45
CA LYS A 51 7.25 -4.73 4.65
C LYS A 51 6.92 -3.36 5.22
N TYR A 52 5.67 -3.18 5.60
CA TYR A 52 5.15 -1.99 6.27
C TYR A 52 4.81 -2.37 7.71
N SER A 53 5.22 -1.54 8.67
CA SER A 53 4.83 -1.66 10.07
C SER A 53 4.47 -0.31 10.65
N ARG A 54 3.60 -0.34 11.65
CA ARG A 54 3.18 0.82 12.44
C ARG A 54 3.81 0.73 13.82
N TYR A 55 4.07 1.87 14.44
CA TYR A 55 4.56 1.93 15.81
C TYR A 55 4.14 3.23 16.49
N GLY A 56 4.34 3.31 17.80
CA GLY A 56 3.96 4.49 18.57
C GLY A 56 2.44 4.69 18.63
N ASN A 57 2.01 5.94 18.84
CA ASN A 57 0.61 6.28 19.05
C ASN A 57 -0.03 6.84 17.78
N TYR A 58 -1.24 6.39 17.50
CA TYR A 58 -2.11 7.00 16.50
C TYR A 58 -2.79 8.25 17.07
N GLN A 59 -2.56 9.42 16.48
CA GLN A 59 -3.16 10.68 16.90
C GLN A 59 -3.48 11.55 15.69
N ASN A 60 -4.65 12.21 15.69
CA ASN A 60 -5.06 13.13 14.64
C ASN A 60 -4.97 12.54 13.21
N PHE A 61 -5.31 11.26 13.06
CA PHE A 61 -5.19 10.53 11.78
C PHE A 61 -3.76 10.32 11.29
N THR A 62 -2.76 10.50 12.15
CA THR A 62 -1.35 10.29 11.86
C THR A 62 -0.80 9.14 12.70
N THR A 63 0.07 8.33 12.09
CA THR A 63 0.81 7.24 12.75
C THR A 63 2.28 7.27 12.36
N PRO A 64 3.22 7.05 13.30
CA PRO A 64 4.57 6.64 12.96
C PRO A 64 4.54 5.30 12.22
N SER A 65 5.39 5.18 11.20
CA SER A 65 5.39 4.11 10.22
C SER A 65 6.80 3.80 9.74
N ALA A 66 7.09 2.52 9.53
CA ALA A 66 8.34 2.06 8.96
C ALA A 66 8.08 1.19 7.74
N PHE A 67 8.93 1.36 6.73
CA PHE A 67 9.05 0.46 5.60
C PHE A 67 10.42 -0.20 5.64
N THR A 68 10.48 -1.51 5.45
CA THR A 68 11.73 -2.23 5.21
C THR A 68 11.66 -2.96 3.88
N PHE A 69 12.80 -3.11 3.23
CA PHE A 69 12.92 -3.84 1.97
C PHE A 69 14.22 -4.63 1.95
N GLY A 70 14.23 -5.73 1.21
CA GLY A 70 15.34 -6.67 1.19
C GLY A 70 15.46 -7.41 -0.13
N GLN A 71 16.51 -8.22 -0.26
CA GLN A 71 16.86 -8.97 -1.47
C GLN A 71 16.99 -8.11 -2.74
N GLY A 72 18.23 -7.95 -3.22
CA GLY A 72 18.59 -7.02 -4.28
C GLY A 72 19.11 -5.71 -3.70
N VAL A 73 18.24 -4.97 -2.99
CA VAL A 73 18.61 -3.79 -2.20
C VAL A 73 18.01 -3.95 -0.80
N THR A 74 18.82 -3.73 0.24
CA THR A 74 18.38 -3.79 1.63
C THR A 74 18.36 -2.38 2.21
N GLY A 75 17.28 -2.02 2.91
CA GLY A 75 17.17 -0.74 3.58
C GLY A 75 15.89 -0.60 4.38
N SER A 76 15.77 0.55 5.03
CA SER A 76 14.61 0.91 5.83
C SER A 76 14.34 2.40 5.73
N LEU A 77 13.08 2.77 5.83
CA LEU A 77 12.61 4.15 5.83
C LEU A 77 11.58 4.33 6.95
N GLU A 78 11.78 5.33 7.80
CA GLU A 78 10.87 5.68 8.87
C GLU A 78 10.28 7.06 8.64
N GLY A 79 9.04 7.24 9.05
CA GLY A 79 8.29 8.48 8.88
C GLY A 79 6.90 8.41 9.46
N GLU A 80 6.04 9.30 8.98
CA GLU A 80 4.65 9.39 9.41
C GLU A 80 3.70 9.20 8.23
N ILE A 81 2.66 8.41 8.45
CA ILE A 81 1.52 8.33 7.54
C ILE A 81 0.38 9.16 8.13
N THR A 82 -0.14 10.10 7.34
CA THR A 82 -1.34 10.88 7.67
C THR A 82 -2.48 10.51 6.73
N LEU A 83 -3.66 10.23 7.27
CA LEU A 83 -4.85 9.92 6.51
C LEU A 83 -5.71 11.17 6.26
N THR A 84 -6.06 11.41 5.02
CA THR A 84 -6.88 12.55 4.58
C THR A 84 -8.03 12.08 3.70
N PRO A 85 -9.17 12.78 3.70
CA PRO A 85 -10.18 12.57 2.69
C PRO A 85 -9.71 13.25 1.40
N SER A 86 -9.97 12.60 0.26
CA SER A 86 -9.86 13.27 -1.03
C SER A 86 -11.01 14.28 -1.21
N SER A 87 -10.91 15.12 -2.24
CA SER A 87 -11.93 16.15 -2.51
C SER A 87 -13.30 15.51 -2.71
N CYS A 88 -14.33 16.05 -2.05
CA CYS A 88 -15.71 15.55 -2.05
C CYS A 88 -15.92 14.19 -1.34
N TYR A 89 -14.95 13.71 -0.57
CA TYR A 89 -15.04 12.48 0.21
C TYR A 89 -15.15 12.78 1.70
N SER A 90 -15.86 11.91 2.43
CA SER A 90 -15.83 11.87 3.90
C SER A 90 -14.93 10.77 4.43
N ALA A 91 -14.78 9.67 3.67
CA ALA A 91 -13.86 8.59 3.98
C ALA A 91 -12.40 9.06 3.90
N ARG A 92 -11.55 8.60 4.81
CA ARG A 92 -10.11 8.88 4.81
C ARG A 92 -9.40 7.93 3.83
N ASN A 93 -9.60 8.21 2.54
CA ASN A 93 -9.19 7.40 1.40
C ASN A 93 -7.89 7.85 0.73
N SER A 94 -7.18 8.81 1.31
CA SER A 94 -5.86 9.24 0.86
C SER A 94 -4.86 9.09 1.99
N LEU A 95 -3.68 8.57 1.70
CA LEU A 95 -2.57 8.45 2.64
C LEU A 95 -1.42 9.30 2.16
N LYS A 96 -0.81 10.05 3.08
CA LYS A 96 0.39 10.83 2.84
C LYS A 96 1.51 10.30 3.71
N PHE A 97 2.60 9.82 3.11
CA PHE A 97 3.80 9.42 3.85
C PHE A 97 4.86 10.53 3.83
N VAL A 98 5.43 10.84 4.99
CA VAL A 98 6.49 11.83 5.15
C VAL A 98 7.66 11.21 5.92
N PRO A 99 8.83 10.99 5.30
CA PRO A 99 9.99 10.40 5.98
C PRO A 99 10.63 11.38 6.98
N TYR A 100 11.13 10.87 8.11
CA TYR A 100 11.77 11.71 9.14
C TYR A 100 13.08 12.34 8.68
N ASN A 101 13.93 11.57 7.98
CA ASN A 101 15.25 12.00 7.51
C ASN A 101 15.18 12.38 6.04
N ASN A 102 14.41 13.42 5.72
CA ASN A 102 14.18 13.86 4.34
C ASN A 102 15.44 14.50 3.75
N THR A 103 16.35 13.68 3.20
CA THR A 103 17.53 14.13 2.44
C THR A 103 17.14 14.43 0.99
N GLY A 104 16.17 15.34 0.79
CA GLY A 104 15.91 16.05 -0.46
C GLY A 104 15.23 15.30 -1.60
N ASP A 105 15.39 13.97 -1.70
CA ASP A 105 14.94 13.20 -2.86
C ASP A 105 13.69 12.33 -2.62
N LEU A 106 13.31 12.10 -1.36
CA LEU A 106 12.08 11.36 -1.03
C LEU A 106 10.91 12.35 -0.98
N ILE A 107 10.09 12.30 -2.03
CA ILE A 107 8.95 13.19 -2.19
C ILE A 107 7.86 12.75 -1.20
N GLU A 108 7.11 13.73 -0.72
CA GLU A 108 5.87 13.49 0.00
C GLU A 108 4.93 12.63 -0.87
N GLU A 109 4.75 11.37 -0.51
CA GLU A 109 4.00 10.45 -1.37
C GLU A 109 2.53 10.36 -0.99
N THR A 110 1.69 10.51 -2.01
CA THR A 110 0.23 10.34 -1.89
C THR A 110 -0.21 9.02 -2.48
N TYR A 111 -0.85 8.21 -1.65
CA TYR A 111 -1.46 6.94 -2.02
C TYR A 111 -2.98 7.10 -1.98
N GLN A 112 -3.66 6.67 -3.04
CA GLN A 112 -5.10 6.63 -3.08
C GLN A 112 -5.58 5.23 -2.70
N VAL A 113 -6.51 5.12 -1.76
CA VAL A 113 -7.11 3.84 -1.37
C VAL A 113 -8.04 3.37 -2.46
N ILE A 114 -7.78 2.18 -2.99
CA ILE A 114 -8.71 1.45 -3.86
C ILE A 114 -9.65 0.63 -2.98
N TYR A 115 -9.09 -0.11 -2.04
CA TYR A 115 -9.82 -0.97 -1.11
C TYR A 115 -9.05 -1.19 0.18
N THR A 116 -9.78 -1.29 1.29
CA THR A 116 -9.23 -1.60 2.60
C THR A 116 -10.06 -2.67 3.31
N ASP A 117 -9.38 -3.72 3.76
CA ASP A 117 -9.86 -4.68 4.75
C ASP A 117 -8.81 -4.80 5.85
N CYS A 118 -9.12 -4.22 7.00
CA CYS A 118 -8.21 -4.11 8.14
C CYS A 118 -7.70 -5.46 8.66
N GLU A 119 -8.42 -6.55 8.39
CA GLU A 119 -8.02 -7.89 8.84
C GLU A 119 -7.10 -8.58 7.83
N THR A 120 -7.23 -8.28 6.53
CA THR A 120 -6.64 -9.12 5.49
C THR A 120 -5.71 -8.37 4.54
N CYS A 121 -6.11 -7.20 4.01
CA CYS A 121 -5.36 -6.55 2.94
C CYS A 121 -5.62 -5.06 2.76
N PHE A 122 -4.67 -4.43 2.06
CA PHE A 122 -4.88 -3.13 1.45
C PHE A 122 -4.58 -3.18 -0.05
N VAL A 123 -5.34 -2.42 -0.83
CA VAL A 123 -5.05 -2.15 -2.24
C VAL A 123 -4.97 -0.65 -2.43
N PHE A 124 -3.80 -0.18 -2.85
CA PHE A 124 -3.51 1.24 -3.03
C PHE A 124 -3.11 1.54 -4.47
N ARG A 125 -3.46 2.74 -4.94
CA ARG A 125 -2.85 3.37 -6.09
C ARG A 125 -1.73 4.29 -5.64
N ASN A 126 -0.56 4.05 -6.20
CA ASN A 126 0.67 4.80 -5.95
C ASN A 126 0.78 5.83 -7.07
N VAL A 127 0.31 7.05 -6.81
CA VAL A 127 0.05 8.07 -7.85
C VAL A 127 1.34 8.54 -8.54
N TYR A 128 2.48 8.41 -7.87
CA TYR A 128 3.80 8.71 -8.43
C TYR A 128 4.30 7.65 -9.43
N ALA A 129 3.78 6.42 -9.35
CA ALA A 129 4.30 5.28 -10.11
C ALA A 129 3.51 5.03 -11.41
N ASN A 130 4.19 4.48 -12.41
CA ASN A 130 3.61 4.04 -13.70
C ASN A 130 2.71 5.10 -14.36
N GLY A 131 3.17 6.36 -14.37
CA GLY A 131 2.40 7.48 -14.91
C GLY A 131 1.05 7.66 -14.21
N GLY A 132 0.95 7.38 -12.90
CA GLY A 132 -0.26 7.47 -12.10
C GLY A 132 -1.18 6.25 -12.15
N TYR A 133 -0.77 5.16 -12.81
CA TYR A 133 -1.51 3.88 -12.79
C TYR A 133 -0.87 2.84 -11.88
N GLY A 134 0.20 3.20 -11.16
CA GLY A 134 0.90 2.32 -10.25
C GLY A 134 -0.03 1.82 -9.14
N CYS A 135 -0.02 0.53 -8.87
CA CYS A 135 -0.83 -0.10 -7.84
C CYS A 135 -0.01 -1.09 -7.03
N ALA A 136 -0.40 -1.27 -5.77
CA ALA A 136 0.14 -2.30 -4.90
C ALA A 136 -0.95 -3.01 -4.10
N LEU A 137 -0.79 -4.33 -3.92
CA LEU A 137 -1.55 -5.14 -2.97
C LEU A 137 -0.66 -5.49 -1.78
N TRP A 138 -1.19 -5.26 -0.59
CA TRP A 138 -0.55 -5.55 0.69
C TRP A 138 -1.38 -6.57 1.47
N ARG A 139 -0.74 -7.50 2.16
CA ARG A 139 -1.38 -8.52 3.01
C ARG A 139 -0.91 -8.40 4.44
N ARG A 140 -1.82 -8.61 5.39
CA ARG A 140 -1.50 -8.60 6.81
C ARG A 140 -0.72 -9.85 7.17
N THR A 141 0.36 -9.70 7.92
CA THR A 141 1.22 -10.81 8.34
C THR A 141 0.49 -11.80 9.25
N SER A 142 -0.38 -11.32 10.15
CA SER A 142 -1.08 -12.17 11.12
C SER A 142 -2.15 -13.08 10.51
N THR A 143 -2.70 -12.71 9.35
CA THR A 143 -3.73 -13.47 8.62
C THR A 143 -3.23 -13.94 7.26
N PHE A 144 -1.90 -13.96 7.07
CA PHE A 144 -1.26 -14.23 5.78
C PHE A 144 -1.67 -15.58 5.15
N HIS A 145 -1.91 -16.58 6.00
CA HIS A 145 -2.33 -17.93 5.61
C HIS A 145 -3.81 -18.03 5.19
N GLN A 146 -4.63 -17.03 5.50
CA GLN A 146 -6.02 -17.01 5.08
C GLN A 146 -6.12 -16.65 3.60
N PRO A 147 -7.17 -17.07 2.88
CA PRO A 147 -7.40 -16.63 1.50
C PRO A 147 -7.50 -15.11 1.37
N ALA A 148 -7.26 -14.63 0.16
CA ALA A 148 -7.20 -13.21 -0.19
C ALA A 148 -8.10 -12.86 -1.36
N ASP A 149 -9.00 -13.75 -1.77
CA ASP A 149 -9.63 -13.75 -3.10
C ASP A 149 -10.31 -12.41 -3.43
N CYS A 150 -10.98 -11.78 -2.47
CA CYS A 150 -11.57 -10.46 -2.65
C CYS A 150 -10.51 -9.39 -2.96
N CYS A 151 -9.39 -9.40 -2.22
CA CYS A 151 -8.29 -8.47 -2.42
C CYS A 151 -7.62 -8.68 -3.78
N GLU A 152 -7.41 -9.94 -4.16
CA GLU A 152 -6.80 -10.29 -5.45
C GLU A 152 -7.69 -9.90 -6.62
N PHE A 153 -8.98 -10.20 -6.54
CA PHE A 153 -9.97 -9.79 -7.52
C PHE A 153 -10.02 -8.27 -7.67
N ILE A 154 -10.09 -7.53 -6.55
CA ILE A 154 -10.12 -6.07 -6.56
C ILE A 154 -8.83 -5.49 -7.16
N TYR A 155 -7.68 -6.06 -6.82
CA TYR A 155 -6.42 -5.66 -7.44
C TYR A 155 -6.44 -5.89 -8.95
N ASP A 156 -6.81 -7.08 -9.41
CA ASP A 156 -6.79 -7.41 -10.84
C ASP A 156 -7.73 -6.51 -11.65
N GLU A 157 -8.92 -6.21 -11.12
CA GLU A 157 -9.89 -5.31 -11.76
C GLU A 157 -9.40 -3.84 -11.82
N ASN A 158 -8.73 -3.34 -10.77
CA ASN A 158 -8.35 -1.93 -10.69
C ASN A 158 -6.92 -1.63 -11.18
N CYS A 159 -6.07 -2.65 -11.25
CA CYS A 159 -4.64 -2.50 -11.46
C CYS A 159 -4.14 -3.30 -12.67
N GLY A 160 -4.98 -4.20 -13.20
CA GLY A 160 -4.67 -5.07 -14.31
C GLY A 160 -3.89 -6.31 -13.88
N THR A 161 -4.01 -7.36 -14.70
CA THR A 161 -3.33 -8.64 -14.50
C THR A 161 -1.93 -8.70 -15.10
N SER A 162 -1.56 -7.71 -15.93
CA SER A 162 -0.24 -7.64 -16.56
C SER A 162 0.18 -6.19 -16.86
N PRO A 163 1.42 -5.78 -16.46
CA PRO A 163 2.39 -6.57 -15.71
C PRO A 163 2.00 -6.66 -14.22
N LYS A 164 2.23 -7.82 -13.58
CA LYS A 164 2.02 -8.04 -12.14
C LYS A 164 3.33 -8.57 -11.54
N TYR A 165 4.10 -7.69 -10.91
CA TYR A 165 5.40 -8.04 -10.33
C TYR A 165 5.21 -8.59 -8.92
N GLN A 166 5.68 -9.82 -8.70
CA GLN A 166 5.75 -10.44 -7.38
C GLN A 166 6.82 -9.76 -6.53
N ILE A 167 6.45 -9.22 -5.37
CA ILE A 167 7.33 -8.53 -4.43
C ILE A 167 7.60 -9.38 -3.19
N TYR A 168 6.57 -10.02 -2.66
CA TYR A 168 6.75 -11.00 -1.59
C TYR A 168 7.26 -12.33 -2.16
N LEU A 169 8.24 -12.93 -1.51
CA LEU A 169 8.76 -14.27 -1.81
C LEU A 169 8.74 -15.08 -0.51
N PRO A 170 8.69 -16.42 -0.55
CA PRO A 170 8.74 -17.24 0.65
C PRO A 170 9.99 -16.98 1.52
N SER A 171 11.08 -16.55 0.89
CA SER A 171 12.30 -16.17 1.59
C SER A 171 12.22 -14.86 2.37
N CYS A 172 11.16 -14.06 2.19
CA CYS A 172 10.95 -12.82 2.93
C CYS A 172 10.54 -13.08 4.38
N ASP A 173 9.81 -14.17 4.61
CA ASP A 173 9.52 -14.72 5.93
C ASP A 173 9.26 -16.24 5.79
N PRO A 174 10.28 -17.08 6.02
CA PRO A 174 10.14 -18.53 5.87
C PRO A 174 9.04 -19.15 6.77
N GLY A 175 8.64 -18.47 7.85
CA GLY A 175 7.60 -18.93 8.75
C GLY A 175 6.18 -18.71 8.23
N LEU A 176 5.98 -17.82 7.25
CA LEU A 176 4.66 -17.50 6.68
C LEU A 176 4.33 -18.27 5.39
N GLY A 177 5.33 -18.83 4.70
CA GLY A 177 5.13 -19.53 3.43
C GLY A 177 4.67 -18.60 2.29
N MET A 178 3.97 -19.14 1.27
CA MET A 178 3.30 -18.31 0.26
C MET A 178 1.91 -17.89 0.76
N PRO A 179 1.38 -16.73 0.33
CA PRO A 179 -0.02 -16.41 0.57
C PRO A 179 -0.90 -17.53 0.02
N GLY A 180 -1.92 -17.93 0.79
CA GLY A 180 -2.84 -18.99 0.39
C GLY A 180 -3.55 -18.62 -0.91
N VAL A 181 -3.31 -19.40 -1.96
CA VAL A 181 -4.03 -19.39 -3.24
C VAL A 181 -5.09 -20.48 -3.22
#